data_AF-A0A7Y4W511-F1
#
_entry.id   AF-A0A7Y4W511-F1
#
_cell.length_a   1.000
_cell.length_b   1.000
_cell.length_c   1.000
_cell.angle_alpha   90.00
_cell.angle_beta   90.00
_cell.angle_gamma   90.00
#
_symmetry.space_group_name_H-M   'P 1'
#
loop_
_entity.id
_entity.type
_entity.pdbx_description
1 polymer ?
#
loop_
_entity_poly.entity_id
_entity_poly.type
_entity_poly.pdbx_seq_one_letter_code
_entity_poly.pdbx_strand_id
1 'polypeptide(L)'
;MTIQRKIILESLKTAPPNGDFIWDGKDENDRPLSREEVQKGVETYCKKRGRPINANRKEQVSVRYSPEVLSYFRSTGEGWQTRMDAALQLLVKKNPDWLKKLG
;
A
#
# COMPACT_ATOMS: atom_id res chain seq x y z
N MET A 1 -34.21 19.76 -16.32
CA MET A 1 -33.57 18.48 -16.68
C MET A 1 -34.51 17.72 -17.59
N THR A 2 -34.22 17.72 -18.89
CA THR A 2 -35.12 17.22 -19.93
C THR A 2 -35.38 15.73 -19.75
N ILE A 3 -36.63 15.33 -19.99
CA ILE A 3 -37.17 13.96 -19.89
C ILE A 3 -36.22 12.92 -20.54
N GLN A 4 -35.50 13.32 -21.59
CA GLN A 4 -34.52 12.49 -22.28
C GLN A 4 -33.33 12.03 -21.44
N ARG A 5 -32.78 12.87 -20.54
CA ARG A 5 -31.66 12.45 -19.67
C ARG A 5 -32.08 11.38 -18.67
N LYS A 6 -33.32 11.46 -18.17
CA LYS A 6 -33.87 10.50 -17.21
C LYS A 6 -34.09 9.14 -17.88
N ILE A 7 -34.59 9.13 -19.12
CA ILE A 7 -34.80 7.91 -19.92
C ILE A 7 -33.47 7.23 -20.26
N ILE A 8 -32.44 8.00 -20.64
CA ILE A 8 -31.09 7.48 -20.92
C ILE A 8 -30.48 6.85 -19.66
N LEU A 9 -30.57 7.55 -18.51
CA LEU A 9 -30.06 7.02 -17.24
C LEU A 9 -30.79 5.77 -16.77
N GLU A 10 -32.10 5.66 -17.03
CA GLU A 10 -32.87 4.45 -16.68
C GLU A 10 -32.52 3.27 -17.60
N SER A 11 -32.33 3.54 -18.90
CA SER A 11 -31.92 2.52 -19.89
C SER A 11 -30.51 1.97 -19.61
N LEU A 12 -29.60 2.80 -19.08
CA LEU A 12 -28.25 2.38 -18.67
C LEU A 12 -28.24 1.55 -17.37
N LYS A 13 -29.28 1.65 -16.52
CA LYS A 13 -29.36 0.85 -15.29
C LYS A 13 -29.79 -0.59 -15.56
N THR A 14 -30.52 -0.84 -16.64
CA THR A 14 -30.96 -2.18 -17.02
C THR A 14 -30.05 -2.74 -18.09
N ALA A 15 -29.16 -3.66 -17.71
CA ALA A 15 -28.39 -4.40 -18.71
C ALA A 15 -29.37 -5.16 -19.63
N PRO A 16 -29.17 -5.14 -20.96
CA PRO A 16 -29.95 -5.95 -21.87
C PRO A 16 -29.84 -7.43 -21.48
N PRO A 17 -30.87 -8.25 -21.74
CA PRO A 17 -30.93 -9.63 -21.26
C PRO A 17 -29.75 -10.52 -21.72
N ASN A 18 -29.03 -10.12 -22.77
CA ASN A 18 -27.85 -10.81 -23.28
C ASN A 18 -26.51 -10.11 -22.96
N GLY A 19 -26.51 -9.03 -22.15
CA GLY A 19 -25.33 -8.21 -21.86
C GLY A 19 -24.94 -7.25 -23.00
N ASP A 20 -24.09 -6.26 -22.72
CA ASP A 20 -23.66 -5.22 -23.67
C ASP A 20 -22.60 -5.69 -24.68
N PHE A 21 -22.42 -7.01 -24.80
CA PHE A 21 -21.31 -7.63 -25.53
C PHE A 21 -21.83 -8.68 -26.52
N ILE A 22 -21.28 -8.67 -27.74
CA ILE A 22 -21.59 -9.62 -28.81
C ILE A 22 -20.34 -10.46 -29.04
N TRP A 23 -20.38 -11.73 -28.64
CA TRP A 23 -19.37 -12.72 -29.03
C TRP A 23 -19.75 -13.33 -30.37
N ASP A 24 -18.82 -13.38 -31.31
CA ASP A 24 -19.05 -14.00 -32.62
C ASP A 24 -18.73 -15.51 -32.66
N GLY A 25 -18.27 -16.08 -31.53
CA GLY A 25 -17.90 -17.49 -31.40
C GLY A 25 -16.62 -17.89 -32.14
N LYS A 26 -15.87 -16.93 -32.71
CA LYS A 26 -14.68 -17.22 -33.52
C LYS A 26 -13.39 -17.16 -32.72
N ASP A 27 -13.30 -16.27 -31.73
CA ASP A 27 -12.13 -16.18 -30.85
C ASP A 27 -12.52 -16.48 -29.40
N GLU A 28 -11.99 -17.58 -28.86
CA GLU A 28 -12.20 -17.97 -27.46
C GLU A 28 -11.56 -16.98 -26.47
N ASN A 29 -10.57 -16.18 -26.88
CA ASN A 29 -9.94 -15.17 -26.02
C ASN A 29 -10.78 -13.90 -25.87
N ASP A 30 -11.66 -13.61 -26.83
CA ASP A 30 -12.58 -12.47 -26.81
C ASP A 30 -13.90 -12.80 -26.10
N ARG A 31 -14.05 -14.02 -25.59
CA ARG A 31 -15.22 -14.40 -24.79
C ARG A 31 -15.22 -13.62 -23.47
N PRO A 32 -16.39 -13.23 -22.96
CA PRO A 32 -16.46 -12.59 -21.66
C PRO A 32 -16.16 -13.65 -20.61
N LEU A 33 -15.37 -13.29 -19.59
CA LEU A 33 -15.12 -14.18 -18.48
C LEU A 33 -16.44 -14.53 -17.79
N SER A 34 -16.64 -15.82 -17.53
CA SER A 34 -17.75 -16.25 -16.68
C SER A 34 -17.59 -15.67 -15.28
N ARG A 35 -18.70 -15.51 -14.57
CA ARG A 35 -18.69 -15.01 -13.18
C ARG A 35 -17.75 -15.83 -12.27
N GLU A 36 -17.65 -17.13 -12.52
CA GLU A 36 -16.79 -18.06 -11.78
C GLU A 36 -15.30 -17.84 -12.09
N GLU A 37 -14.95 -17.61 -13.35
CA GLU A 37 -13.57 -17.29 -13.75
C GLU A 37 -13.13 -15.93 -13.22
N VAL A 38 -14.03 -14.94 -13.25
CA VAL A 38 -13.79 -13.64 -12.60
C VAL A 38 -13.53 -13.83 -11.11
N GLN A 39 -14.39 -14.59 -10.42
CA GLN A 39 -14.23 -14.84 -8.99
C GLN A 39 -12.90 -15.53 -8.67
N LYS A 40 -12.51 -16.54 -9.46
CA LYS A 40 -11.25 -17.27 -9.31
C LYS A 40 -10.03 -16.38 -9.61
N GLY A 41 -10.12 -15.53 -10.62
CA GLY A 41 -9.09 -14.54 -10.94
C GLY A 41 -8.89 -13.50 -9.83
N VAL A 42 -9.98 -12.98 -9.28
CA VAL A 42 -9.95 -12.04 -8.14
C VAL A 42 -9.38 -12.73 -6.89
N GLU A 43 -9.82 -13.95 -6.60
CA GLU A 43 -9.37 -14.68 -5.40
C GLU A 43 -7.88 -15.02 -5.46
N THR A 44 -7.38 -15.45 -6.62
CA THR A 44 -5.94 -15.72 -6.83
C THR A 44 -5.10 -14.45 -6.80
N TYR A 45 -5.60 -13.34 -7.35
CA TYR A 45 -4.90 -12.06 -7.35
C TYR A 45 -4.85 -11.42 -5.95
N CYS A 46 -5.96 -11.45 -5.20
CA CYS A 46 -6.03 -10.93 -3.83
C CYS A 46 -5.09 -11.67 -2.87
N LYS A 47 -4.95 -13.00 -3.01
CA LYS A 47 -4.01 -13.81 -2.22
C LYS A 47 -2.53 -13.43 -2.45
N LYS A 48 -2.21 -12.75 -3.57
CA LYS A 48 -0.83 -12.41 -3.95
C LYS A 48 -0.41 -10.97 -3.63
N ARG A 49 -1.29 -10.13 -3.08
CA ARG A 49 -0.93 -8.72 -2.79
C ARG A 49 -0.33 -8.54 -1.38
N GLY A 50 0.93 -8.10 -1.35
CA GLY A 50 1.56 -7.43 -0.21
C GLY A 50 2.99 -7.92 0.10
N ARG A 51 3.92 -6.99 0.38
CA ARG A 51 5.14 -7.34 1.13
C ARG A 51 4.67 -7.94 2.46
N PRO A 52 5.25 -9.06 2.95
CA PRO A 52 4.88 -9.62 4.24
C PRO A 52 4.89 -8.51 5.29
N ILE A 53 3.79 -8.39 6.06
CA ILE A 53 3.71 -7.47 7.18
C ILE A 53 4.85 -7.86 8.13
N ASN A 54 5.85 -6.99 8.22
CA ASN A 54 6.89 -7.13 9.22
C ASN A 54 6.26 -6.72 10.55
N ALA A 55 6.06 -7.69 11.45
CA ALA A 55 5.53 -7.46 12.78
C ALA A 55 6.38 -6.45 13.59
N ASN A 56 7.69 -6.38 13.31
CA ASN A 56 8.64 -5.46 13.93
C ASN A 56 9.14 -4.41 12.93
N ARG A 57 8.21 -3.63 12.35
CA ARG A 57 8.58 -2.51 11.49
C ARG A 57 9.13 -1.34 12.31
N LYS A 58 10.15 -0.64 11.79
CA LYS A 58 10.59 0.65 12.34
C LYS A 58 9.43 1.64 12.25
N GLU A 59 9.20 2.37 13.33
CA GLU A 59 8.19 3.42 13.36
C GLU A 59 8.74 4.72 12.78
N GLN A 60 7.99 5.36 11.88
CA GLN A 60 8.38 6.65 11.33
C GLN A 60 7.85 7.76 12.22
N VAL A 61 8.74 8.40 12.96
CA VAL A 61 8.45 9.54 13.83
C VAL A 61 9.19 10.79 13.36
N SER A 62 8.57 11.96 13.55
CA SER A 62 9.21 13.26 13.29
C SER A 62 9.83 13.78 14.59
N VAL A 63 11.16 13.68 14.72
CA VAL A 63 11.93 14.11 15.89
C VAL A 63 12.92 15.19 15.48
N ARG A 64 13.10 16.21 16.34
CA ARG A 64 14.12 17.25 16.15
C ARG A 64 15.36 16.90 16.95
N TYR A 65 16.51 16.90 16.28
CA TYR A 65 17.82 16.67 16.90
C TYR A 65 18.64 17.97 16.91
N SER A 66 19.55 18.09 17.87
CA SER A 66 20.49 19.22 17.90
C SER A 66 21.34 19.25 16.62
N PRO A 67 21.73 20.45 16.13
CA PRO A 67 22.55 20.59 14.93
C PRO A 67 23.90 19.85 15.01
N GLU A 68 24.56 19.82 16.19
CA GLU A 68 25.83 19.11 16.33
C GLU A 68 25.70 17.60 16.09
N VAL A 69 24.61 17.00 16.54
CA VAL A 69 24.33 15.57 16.37
C VAL A 69 24.14 15.26 14.89
N LEU A 70 23.33 16.05 14.19
CA LEU A 70 23.10 15.86 12.75
C LEU A 70 24.37 16.08 11.94
N SER A 71 25.17 17.09 12.28
CA SER A 71 26.44 17.38 11.62
C SER A 71 27.42 16.20 11.74
N TYR A 72 27.57 15.66 12.96
CA TYR A 72 28.42 14.50 13.22
C TYR A 72 27.99 13.29 12.40
N PHE A 73 26.71 12.91 12.42
CA PHE A 73 26.29 11.71 11.69
C PHE A 73 26.35 11.93 10.17
N ARG A 74 25.95 13.09 9.65
CA ARG A 74 26.02 13.36 8.21
C ARG A 74 27.45 13.33 7.67
N SER A 75 28.44 13.77 8.44
CA SER A 75 29.84 13.72 8.03
C SER A 75 30.36 12.28 7.87
N THR A 76 29.68 11.30 8.49
CA THR A 76 30.04 9.89 8.33
C THR A 76 29.72 9.34 6.93
N GLY A 77 28.90 10.04 6.13
CA GLY A 77 28.58 9.70 4.75
C GLY A 77 27.25 8.96 4.57
N GLU A 78 27.15 8.18 3.50
CA GLU A 78 25.93 7.41 3.18
C GLU A 78 25.54 6.47 4.34
N GLY A 79 24.23 6.29 4.54
CA GLY A 79 23.73 5.44 5.63
C GLY A 79 23.91 6.03 7.03
N TRP A 80 24.17 7.34 7.17
CA TRP A 80 24.29 8.01 8.47
C TRP A 80 23.05 7.83 9.37
N GLN A 81 21.85 7.77 8.79
CA GLN A 81 20.61 7.52 9.54
C GLN A 81 20.61 6.11 10.16
N THR A 82 21.04 5.10 9.40
CA THR A 82 21.16 3.72 9.90
C THR A 82 22.21 3.63 11.01
N ARG A 83 23.33 4.34 10.88
CA ARG A 83 24.36 4.40 11.93
C ARG A 83 23.87 5.11 13.19
N MET A 84 23.11 6.19 13.02
CA MET A 84 22.48 6.90 14.14
C MET A 84 21.49 5.99 14.89
N ASP A 85 20.62 5.28 14.16
CA ASP A 85 19.70 4.29 14.74
C ASP A 85 20.45 3.18 15.49
N ALA A 86 21.52 2.64 14.91
CA ALA A 86 22.35 1.63 15.59
C ALA A 86 22.98 2.16 16.89
N ALA A 87 23.46 3.41 16.90
CA ALA A 87 24.01 4.04 18.09
C ALA A 87 22.96 4.20 19.20
N LEU A 88 21.74 4.61 18.84
CA LEU A 88 20.61 4.70 19.77
C LEU A 88 20.21 3.33 20.31
N GLN A 89 20.17 2.30 19.46
CA GLN A 89 19.90 0.93 19.92
C GLN A 89 20.95 0.40 20.90
N LEU A 90 22.24 0.70 20.68
CA LEU A 90 23.30 0.34 21.62
C LEU A 90 23.12 1.04 22.97
N LEU A 91 22.71 2.32 22.95
CA LEU A 91 22.41 3.06 24.18
C LEU A 91 21.25 2.43 24.95
N VAL A 92 20.16 2.08 24.25
CA VAL A 92 18.99 1.40 24.84
C VAL A 92 19.37 0.03 25.40
N LYS A 93 20.17 -0.76 24.68
CA LYS A 93 20.65 -2.08 25.14
C LYS A 93 21.51 -1.98 26.40
N LYS A 94 22.34 -0.95 26.52
CA LYS A 94 23.13 -0.68 27.72
C LYS A 94 22.25 -0.30 28.93
N ASN A 95 21.01 0.12 28.68
CA ASN A 95 20.02 0.52 29.69
C ASN A 95 20.60 1.36 30.83
N PRO A 96 21.28 2.49 30.52
CA PRO A 96 21.92 3.27 31.56
C PRO A 96 20.89 3.97 32.45
N ASP A 97 21.08 3.87 33.76
CA ASP A 97 20.12 4.40 34.74
C ASP A 97 19.93 5.93 34.69
N TRP A 98 20.92 6.66 34.16
CA TRP A 98 20.81 8.11 34.01
C TRP A 98 19.73 8.54 33.02
N LEU A 99 19.33 7.69 32.06
CA LEU A 99 18.24 8.01 31.13
C LEU A 99 16.91 8.19 31.86
N LYS A 100 16.68 7.44 32.93
CA LYS A 100 15.47 7.56 33.76
C LYS A 100 15.43 8.87 34.56
N LYS A 101 16.60 9.49 34.76
CA LYS A 101 16.76 10.73 35.53
C LYS A 101 16.73 11.98 34.66
N LEU A 102 16.69 11.80 33.32
CA LEU A 102 16.72 12.91 32.37
C LEU A 102 15.33 13.50 32.09
N GLY A 103 14.27 12.92 32.67
CA GLY A 103 12.87 13.31 32.51
C GLY A 103 12.27 13.88 33.78
#